data_AF-A0A843HIM7-F1
#
_entry.id   AF-A0A843HIM7-F1
#
_cell.length_a   1.000
_cell.length_b   1.000
_cell.length_c   1.000
_cell.angle_alpha   90.00
_cell.angle_beta   90.00
_cell.angle_gamma   90.00
#
_symmetry.space_group_name_H-M   'P 1'
#
loop_
_entity.id
_entity.type
_entity.pdbx_description
1 polymer ?
#
loop_
_entity_poly.entity_id
_entity_poly.type
_entity_poly.pdbx_seq_one_letter_code
_entity_poly.pdbx_strand_id
1 'polypeptide(L)'
;MENIIWLSYFKYTEFADLKWNICNCRQNTNIFKLDEAGIKKFNKLYHHILDLDAYETVTTPSGGISTSAKYQLTNSYSCKTTVTAAGIEIILILNTRVYLFTINNFSNRPVEDKISPWEAWLTFKNLLQSDGQNINDFSINPKLGKSIKDEFISENSKMYLIKMFNHMSEKDKPLENCHHIDFNSSFTTGLIKYHPEWKKVLTDLYDGRKDNKTNKDILNFIIGCMHSSKPQFNYRWADAAIAAIADNNKRVLSLAAELDQAGRTILGYNTDGIWYQGEIYHSKQEGTKLGQWKTDHKNCLFRSKSDGAYEFIEDGKYEVVLRGLTNLDKIKPRDEWQFGDIYKAEIINYKFDITKGFVKDEVY
;
A
#
# COMPACT_ATOMS: atom_id res chain seq x y z
N MET A 1 -53.62 9.80 -39.64
CA MET A 1 -52.60 8.78 -39.40
C MET A 1 -51.70 9.29 -38.29
N GLU A 2 -52.17 9.10 -37.06
CA GLU A 2 -51.36 9.22 -35.85
C GLU A 2 -50.75 7.86 -35.58
N ASN A 3 -49.44 7.82 -35.37
CA ASN A 3 -48.78 6.72 -34.66
C ASN A 3 -47.64 7.34 -33.84
N ILE A 4 -47.99 7.65 -32.59
CA ILE A 4 -47.08 8.00 -31.52
C ILE A 4 -46.33 6.72 -31.15
N ILE A 5 -44.99 6.69 -31.31
CA ILE A 5 -44.16 5.63 -30.75
C ILE A 5 -43.40 6.21 -29.54
N TRP A 6 -43.98 5.93 -28.38
CA TRP A 6 -43.32 5.96 -27.08
C TRP A 6 -42.19 4.91 -27.07
N LEU A 7 -40.93 5.34 -27.10
CA LEU A 7 -39.80 4.48 -26.73
C LEU A 7 -39.50 4.66 -25.24
N SER A 8 -40.34 4.00 -24.45
CA SER A 8 -40.01 3.22 -23.24
C SER A 8 -38.97 3.81 -22.26
N TYR A 9 -39.47 4.75 -21.47
CA TYR A 9 -39.29 4.77 -20.02
C TYR A 9 -39.68 3.40 -19.42
N PHE A 10 -38.77 2.48 -19.13
CA PHE A 10 -38.98 1.39 -18.14
C PHE A 10 -37.65 0.68 -17.83
N LYS A 11 -37.40 0.44 -16.52
CA LYS A 11 -36.23 -0.20 -15.86
C LYS A 11 -35.00 0.63 -15.43
N TYR A 12 -35.10 1.95 -15.25
CA TYR A 12 -34.00 2.74 -14.62
C TYR A 12 -34.31 3.34 -13.24
N THR A 13 -35.44 2.97 -12.64
CA THR A 13 -35.80 3.44 -11.29
C THR A 13 -34.95 2.83 -10.17
N GLU A 14 -34.34 1.65 -10.36
CA GLU A 14 -33.43 1.07 -9.34
C GLU A 14 -32.09 1.81 -9.22
N PHE A 15 -31.69 2.59 -10.24
CA PHE A 15 -30.55 3.50 -10.14
C PHE A 15 -30.94 4.92 -9.71
N ALA A 16 -32.23 5.25 -9.67
CA ALA A 16 -32.73 6.56 -9.26
C ALA A 16 -32.84 6.68 -7.73
N ASP A 17 -33.11 5.59 -7.03
CA ASP A 17 -33.14 5.53 -5.55
C ASP A 17 -31.75 5.59 -4.91
N LEU A 18 -30.71 5.36 -5.71
CA LEU A 18 -29.34 5.60 -5.32
C LEU A 18 -28.90 6.90 -6.02
N LYS A 19 -28.89 7.99 -5.24
CA LYS A 19 -28.37 9.31 -5.66
C LYS A 19 -26.92 9.17 -6.11
N TRP A 20 -26.69 8.77 -7.36
CA TRP A 20 -25.37 8.64 -7.94
C TRP A 20 -25.06 9.89 -8.73
N ASN A 21 -24.00 10.60 -8.34
CA ASN A 21 -23.55 11.79 -9.05
C ASN A 21 -23.03 11.39 -10.44
N ILE A 22 -23.78 11.80 -11.46
CA ILE A 22 -23.40 11.71 -12.87
C ILE A 22 -22.25 12.70 -13.07
N CYS A 23 -21.02 12.23 -13.31
CA CYS A 23 -19.90 13.10 -13.63
C CYS A 23 -19.22 12.66 -14.92
N ASN A 24 -19.17 13.57 -15.89
CA ASN A 24 -18.16 13.55 -16.93
C ASN A 24 -16.80 13.67 -16.25
N CYS A 25 -15.98 12.61 -16.34
CA CYS A 25 -14.54 12.63 -16.16
C CYS A 25 -14.02 13.36 -14.89
N ARG A 26 -13.68 12.57 -13.86
CA ARG A 26 -12.66 12.81 -12.81
C ARG A 26 -13.04 13.05 -11.34
N GLN A 27 -14.29 13.21 -10.89
CA GLN A 27 -14.49 13.63 -9.48
C GLN A 27 -15.60 12.99 -8.64
N ASN A 28 -16.24 11.89 -9.05
CA ASN A 28 -17.08 11.11 -8.12
C ASN A 28 -16.94 9.60 -8.39
N THR A 29 -16.02 8.96 -7.66
CA THR A 29 -15.89 7.50 -7.61
C THR A 29 -16.94 6.93 -6.67
N ASN A 30 -17.71 5.95 -7.13
CA ASN A 30 -18.57 5.15 -6.25
C ASN A 30 -17.69 4.12 -5.54
N ILE A 31 -17.12 4.52 -4.40
CA ILE A 31 -16.21 3.68 -3.61
C ILE A 31 -17.01 2.83 -2.63
N PHE A 32 -16.92 1.52 -2.79
CA PHE A 32 -17.40 0.53 -1.84
C PHE A 32 -16.24 0.14 -0.91
N LYS A 33 -16.53 0.04 0.37
CA LYS A 33 -15.59 -0.55 1.34
C LYS A 33 -15.50 -2.05 1.09
N LEU A 34 -14.30 -2.63 1.14
CA LEU A 34 -14.12 -4.09 1.07
C LEU A 34 -14.52 -4.74 2.40
N ASP A 35 -15.80 -4.74 2.69
CA ASP A 35 -16.45 -5.49 3.76
C ASP A 35 -17.64 -6.29 3.18
N GLU A 36 -18.33 -7.11 3.97
CA GLU A 36 -19.44 -7.93 3.45
C GLU A 36 -20.57 -7.12 2.83
N ALA A 37 -20.91 -5.97 3.42
CA ALA A 37 -21.97 -5.11 2.92
C ALA A 37 -21.57 -4.47 1.59
N GLY A 38 -20.34 -3.96 1.50
CA GLY A 38 -19.77 -3.40 0.27
C GLY A 38 -19.61 -4.46 -0.81
N ILE A 39 -19.13 -5.66 -0.47
CA ILE A 39 -19.03 -6.81 -1.39
C ILE A 39 -20.40 -7.21 -1.93
N LYS A 40 -21.42 -7.32 -1.07
CA LYS A 40 -22.78 -7.67 -1.49
C LYS A 40 -23.35 -6.63 -2.47
N LYS A 41 -23.15 -5.34 -2.17
CA LYS A 41 -23.57 -4.25 -3.06
C LYS A 41 -22.79 -4.26 -4.38
N PHE A 42 -21.47 -4.43 -4.32
CA PHE A 42 -20.59 -4.47 -5.49
C PHE A 42 -20.89 -5.68 -6.39
N ASN A 43 -21.11 -6.87 -5.83
CA ASN A 43 -21.50 -8.05 -6.58
C ASN A 43 -22.86 -7.87 -7.25
N LYS A 44 -23.85 -7.27 -6.55
CA LYS A 44 -25.15 -6.96 -7.17
C LYS A 44 -24.99 -6.03 -8.37
N LEU A 45 -24.18 -4.98 -8.22
CA LEU A 45 -23.84 -4.06 -9.32
C LEU A 45 -23.13 -4.79 -10.47
N TYR A 46 -22.13 -5.62 -10.16
CA TYR A 46 -21.36 -6.36 -11.15
C TYR A 46 -22.25 -7.28 -11.98
N HIS A 47 -23.09 -8.10 -11.33
CA HIS A 47 -24.04 -8.97 -12.01
C HIS A 47 -25.04 -8.18 -12.85
N HIS A 48 -25.52 -7.05 -12.33
CA HIS A 48 -26.37 -6.17 -13.13
C HIS A 48 -25.66 -5.67 -14.40
N ILE A 49 -24.37 -5.34 -14.32
CA ILE A 49 -23.58 -4.94 -15.50
C ILE A 49 -23.44 -6.07 -16.51
N LEU A 50 -23.25 -7.31 -16.05
CA LEU A 50 -23.22 -8.48 -16.93
C LEU A 50 -24.57 -8.69 -17.65
N ASP A 51 -25.69 -8.37 -17.00
CA ASP A 51 -27.04 -8.46 -17.57
C ASP A 51 -27.37 -7.34 -18.58
N LEU A 52 -26.57 -6.27 -18.68
CA LEU A 52 -26.81 -5.12 -19.57
C LEU A 52 -26.45 -5.37 -21.05
N ASP A 53 -25.98 -6.58 -21.39
CA ASP A 53 -25.45 -6.92 -22.73
C ASP A 53 -24.35 -5.93 -23.19
N ALA A 54 -23.57 -5.42 -22.23
CA ALA A 54 -22.47 -4.51 -22.49
C ALA A 54 -21.21 -5.26 -22.92
N TYR A 55 -20.49 -4.75 -23.91
CA TYR A 55 -19.26 -5.38 -24.39
C TYR A 55 -18.09 -5.17 -23.42
N GLU A 56 -17.35 -6.22 -23.09
CA GLU A 56 -16.13 -6.10 -22.28
C GLU A 56 -14.99 -5.45 -23.08
N THR A 57 -14.45 -4.32 -22.61
CA THR A 57 -13.37 -3.59 -23.25
C THR A 57 -12.07 -3.65 -22.47
N VAL A 58 -10.95 -3.60 -23.21
CA VAL A 58 -9.60 -3.63 -22.65
C VAL A 58 -9.10 -2.21 -22.40
N THR A 59 -8.57 -1.96 -21.20
CA THR A 59 -7.95 -0.67 -20.87
C THR A 59 -6.64 -0.44 -21.64
N THR A 60 -6.33 0.81 -21.93
CA THR A 60 -5.02 1.21 -22.46
C THR A 60 -3.89 0.85 -21.48
N PRO A 61 -2.62 0.79 -21.94
CA PRO A 61 -1.46 0.59 -21.06
C PRO A 61 -1.33 1.64 -19.92
N SER A 62 -1.91 2.83 -20.11
CA SER A 62 -2.01 3.89 -19.09
C SER A 62 -3.18 3.72 -18.11
N GLY A 63 -4.00 2.67 -18.27
CA GLY A 63 -5.12 2.34 -17.40
C GLY A 63 -6.45 3.05 -17.72
N GLY A 64 -6.50 3.84 -18.81
CA GLY A 64 -7.72 4.47 -19.30
C GLY A 64 -8.55 3.56 -20.22
N ILE A 65 -9.74 3.97 -20.62
CA ILE A 65 -10.52 3.26 -21.65
C ILE A 65 -10.04 3.72 -23.03
N SER A 66 -9.91 2.77 -23.97
CA SER A 66 -9.63 3.06 -25.37
C SER A 66 -10.70 3.98 -25.97
N THR A 67 -10.29 5.13 -26.50
CA THR A 67 -11.19 6.13 -27.11
C THR A 67 -11.57 5.80 -28.56
N SER A 68 -11.42 4.54 -28.99
CA SER A 68 -11.80 4.18 -30.36
C SER A 68 -13.32 4.30 -30.54
N ALA A 69 -13.75 4.76 -31.71
CA ALA A 69 -15.16 5.04 -32.02
C ALA A 69 -16.10 3.83 -31.77
N LYS A 70 -15.55 2.62 -31.84
CA LYS A 70 -16.26 1.35 -31.56
C LYS A 70 -16.79 1.27 -30.11
N TYR A 71 -16.08 1.84 -29.14
CA TYR A 71 -16.44 1.77 -27.71
C TYR A 71 -17.25 2.97 -27.22
N GLN A 72 -17.30 4.06 -28.01
CA GLN A 72 -18.05 5.27 -27.66
C GLN A 72 -19.53 5.19 -28.06
N LEU A 73 -19.87 4.28 -28.98
CA LEU A 73 -21.22 4.15 -29.55
C LEU A 73 -22.00 2.93 -29.04
N THR A 74 -21.39 2.10 -28.18
CA THR A 74 -22.01 0.90 -27.62
C THR A 74 -21.84 0.85 -26.11
N ASN A 75 -22.78 0.21 -25.43
CA ASN A 75 -22.62 -0.08 -24.00
C ASN A 75 -21.40 -0.99 -23.84
N SER A 76 -20.48 -0.59 -22.96
CA SER A 76 -19.27 -1.35 -22.71
C SER A 76 -18.84 -1.23 -21.26
N TYR A 77 -18.08 -2.20 -20.78
CA TYR A 77 -17.53 -2.15 -19.43
C TYR A 77 -16.11 -2.70 -19.42
N SER A 78 -15.33 -2.30 -18.42
CA SER A 78 -14.01 -2.86 -18.15
C SER A 78 -13.91 -3.16 -16.67
N CYS A 79 -13.47 -4.36 -16.32
CA CYS A 79 -13.27 -4.80 -14.95
C CYS A 79 -11.80 -5.14 -14.74
N LYS A 80 -11.14 -4.48 -13.79
CA LYS A 80 -9.71 -4.68 -13.52
C LYS A 80 -9.39 -4.65 -12.05
N THR A 81 -8.28 -5.28 -11.69
CA THR A 81 -7.68 -5.08 -10.37
C THR A 81 -7.20 -3.64 -10.22
N THR A 82 -7.48 -3.06 -9.06
CA THR A 82 -6.98 -1.74 -8.68
C THR A 82 -5.45 -1.72 -8.72
N VAL A 83 -4.86 -0.52 -8.80
CA VAL A 83 -3.40 -0.34 -8.91
C VAL A 83 -2.63 -1.03 -7.78
N THR A 84 -3.24 -1.13 -6.59
CA THR A 84 -2.71 -1.76 -5.37
C THR A 84 -3.01 -3.26 -5.27
N ALA A 85 -3.71 -3.85 -6.24
CA ALA A 85 -4.21 -5.23 -6.22
C ALA A 85 -5.09 -5.58 -5.00
N ALA A 86 -5.55 -4.57 -4.25
CA ALA A 86 -6.33 -4.73 -3.03
C ALA A 86 -7.82 -4.45 -3.23
N GLY A 87 -8.31 -4.62 -4.45
CA GLY A 87 -9.65 -4.21 -4.87
C GLY A 87 -9.89 -4.33 -6.37
N ILE A 88 -11.14 -4.13 -6.80
CA ILE A 88 -11.57 -4.14 -8.21
C ILE A 88 -12.14 -2.78 -8.58
N GLU A 89 -11.84 -2.35 -9.79
CA GLU A 89 -12.41 -1.18 -10.45
C GLU A 89 -13.22 -1.66 -11.67
N ILE A 90 -14.48 -1.21 -11.72
CA ILE A 90 -15.33 -1.37 -12.89
C ILE A 90 -15.57 0.02 -13.48
N ILE A 91 -15.25 0.15 -14.76
CA ILE A 91 -15.63 1.31 -15.55
C ILE A 91 -16.75 0.89 -16.49
N LEU A 92 -17.89 1.56 -16.43
CA LEU A 92 -19.06 1.27 -17.24
C LEU A 92 -19.37 2.45 -18.14
N ILE A 93 -19.54 2.20 -19.43
CA ILE A 93 -19.97 3.18 -20.43
C ILE A 93 -21.38 2.82 -20.88
N LEU A 94 -22.34 3.71 -20.63
CA LEU A 94 -23.72 3.58 -21.12
C LEU A 94 -24.13 4.84 -21.86
N ASN A 95 -24.57 4.72 -23.11
CA ASN A 95 -25.08 5.85 -23.91
C ASN A 95 -24.19 7.10 -23.79
N THR A 96 -22.87 6.96 -24.01
CA THR A 96 -21.84 8.01 -23.90
C THR A 96 -21.49 8.52 -22.49
N ARG A 97 -22.12 8.00 -21.43
CA ARG A 97 -21.80 8.33 -20.03
C ARG A 97 -20.85 7.32 -19.43
N VAL A 98 -19.86 7.80 -18.67
CA VAL A 98 -18.87 6.96 -17.98
C VAL A 98 -19.17 6.92 -16.49
N TYR A 99 -19.28 5.72 -15.93
CA TYR A 99 -19.45 5.46 -14.51
C TYR A 99 -18.22 4.71 -13.99
N LEU A 100 -17.74 5.09 -12.81
CA LEU A 100 -16.58 4.49 -12.18
C LEU A 100 -16.97 3.93 -10.80
N PHE A 101 -16.82 2.63 -10.64
CA PHE A 101 -17.11 1.91 -9.42
C PHE A 101 -15.84 1.24 -8.92
N THR A 102 -15.54 1.37 -7.64
CA THR A 102 -14.34 0.78 -7.06
C THR A 102 -14.70 0.14 -5.74
N ILE A 103 -14.25 -1.08 -5.51
CA ILE A 103 -14.24 -1.68 -4.18
C ILE A 103 -12.80 -1.94 -3.77
N ASN A 104 -12.39 -1.49 -2.58
CA ASN A 104 -11.03 -1.68 -2.10
C ASN A 104 -10.97 -1.70 -0.57
N ASN A 105 -9.85 -2.19 -0.03
CA ASN A 105 -9.63 -2.30 1.42
C ASN A 105 -9.27 -0.97 2.11
N PHE A 106 -9.39 0.16 1.41
CA PHE A 106 -9.26 1.43 2.11
C PHE A 106 -10.56 1.66 2.86
N SER A 107 -10.51 1.37 4.18
CA SER A 107 -11.30 2.11 5.15
C SER A 107 -11.30 3.59 4.75
N ASN A 108 -12.43 4.27 4.94
CA ASN A 108 -12.60 5.72 4.78
C ASN A 108 -11.52 6.51 5.57
N ARG A 109 -10.26 6.46 5.16
CA ARG A 109 -9.32 7.53 5.41
C ARG A 109 -9.74 8.61 4.43
N PRO A 110 -9.98 9.84 4.91
CA PRO A 110 -10.09 10.97 4.01
C PRO A 110 -8.91 10.88 3.04
N VAL A 111 -9.18 10.98 1.75
CA VAL A 111 -8.16 11.16 0.69
C VAL A 111 -7.50 12.54 0.83
N GLU A 112 -7.82 13.28 1.88
CA GLU A 112 -7.21 14.55 2.22
C GLU A 112 -5.72 14.31 2.55
N ASP A 113 -4.88 14.83 1.66
CA ASP A 113 -3.43 15.00 1.78
C ASP A 113 -2.50 13.84 1.40
N LYS A 114 -3.00 12.76 0.75
CA LYS A 114 -2.11 11.72 0.21
C LYS A 114 -1.99 11.77 -1.30
N ILE A 115 -0.78 11.99 -1.79
CA ILE A 115 -0.46 11.88 -3.22
C ILE A 115 -0.42 10.42 -3.67
N SER A 116 -0.70 10.17 -4.94
CA SER A 116 -0.54 8.85 -5.54
C SER A 116 0.95 8.50 -5.75
N PRO A 117 1.30 7.20 -5.88
CA PRO A 117 2.67 6.81 -6.21
C PRO A 117 3.20 7.42 -7.53
N TRP A 118 2.31 7.65 -8.50
CA TRP A 118 2.71 8.27 -9.76
C TRP A 118 3.01 9.77 -9.61
N GLU A 119 2.18 10.50 -8.86
CA GLU A 119 2.44 11.92 -8.53
C GLU A 119 3.72 12.06 -7.71
N ALA A 120 3.97 11.14 -6.77
CA ALA A 120 5.21 11.09 -6.01
C ALA A 120 6.43 10.94 -6.94
N TRP A 121 6.36 10.00 -7.87
CA TRP A 121 7.41 9.76 -8.84
C TRP A 121 7.65 10.97 -9.76
N LEU A 122 6.59 11.57 -10.30
CA LEU A 122 6.71 12.76 -11.14
C LEU A 122 7.31 13.94 -10.38
N THR A 123 6.89 14.14 -9.13
CA THR A 123 7.43 15.22 -8.29
C THR A 123 8.92 14.99 -8.05
N PHE A 124 9.32 13.78 -7.66
CA PHE A 124 10.73 13.43 -7.48
C PHE A 124 11.56 13.64 -8.75
N LYS A 125 11.06 13.18 -9.90
CA LYS A 125 11.69 13.39 -11.21
C LYS A 125 11.89 14.88 -11.51
N ASN A 126 10.87 15.69 -11.28
CA ASN A 126 10.93 17.13 -11.55
C ASN A 126 11.91 17.85 -10.61
N LEU A 127 11.99 17.42 -9.34
CA LEU A 127 12.96 17.95 -8.38
C LEU A 127 14.39 17.63 -8.81
N LEU A 128 14.67 16.38 -9.21
CA LEU A 128 15.97 16.01 -9.78
C LEU A 128 16.30 16.82 -11.03
N GLN A 129 15.33 16.98 -11.93
CA GLN A 129 15.53 17.75 -13.16
C GLN A 129 15.83 19.22 -12.88
N SER A 130 15.17 19.80 -11.86
CA SER A 130 15.44 21.17 -11.41
C SER A 130 16.84 21.34 -10.81
N ASP A 131 17.43 20.24 -10.30
CA ASP A 131 18.80 20.16 -9.81
C ASP A 131 19.80 19.76 -10.93
N GLY A 132 19.36 19.76 -12.19
CA GLY A 132 20.20 19.44 -13.35
C GLY A 132 20.36 17.95 -13.63
N GLN A 133 19.54 17.09 -13.02
CA GLN A 133 19.69 15.64 -13.08
C GLN A 133 18.49 14.99 -13.76
N ASN A 134 18.73 14.21 -14.82
CA ASN A 134 17.67 13.48 -15.50
C ASN A 134 17.61 12.04 -14.96
N ILE A 135 16.52 11.69 -14.28
CA ILE A 135 16.33 10.35 -13.68
C ILE A 135 16.49 9.20 -14.69
N ASN A 136 16.21 9.46 -15.98
CA ASN A 136 16.33 8.43 -17.02
C ASN A 136 17.79 8.09 -17.34
N ASP A 137 18.75 8.97 -17.05
CA ASP A 137 20.18 8.72 -17.25
C ASP A 137 20.69 7.62 -16.30
N PHE A 138 19.96 7.39 -15.20
CA PHE A 138 20.20 6.33 -14.22
C PHE A 138 19.36 5.07 -14.48
N SER A 139 18.68 5.00 -15.64
CA SER A 139 17.85 3.85 -15.94
C SER A 139 18.66 2.67 -16.47
N ILE A 140 18.33 1.47 -15.99
CA ILE A 140 18.87 0.21 -16.47
C ILE A 140 17.88 -0.52 -17.38
N ASN A 141 18.39 -1.55 -18.06
CA ASN A 141 17.55 -2.44 -18.85
C ASN A 141 16.47 -3.11 -17.96
N PRO A 142 15.17 -3.04 -18.33
CA PRO A 142 14.07 -3.65 -17.56
C PRO A 142 14.24 -5.13 -17.21
N LYS A 143 14.80 -5.93 -18.12
CA LYS A 143 15.02 -7.37 -17.87
C LYS A 143 16.11 -7.57 -16.83
N LEU A 144 17.18 -6.78 -16.89
CA LEU A 144 18.24 -6.77 -15.88
C LEU A 144 17.67 -6.34 -14.53
N GLY A 145 16.89 -5.25 -14.47
CA GLY A 145 16.29 -4.77 -13.23
C GLY A 145 15.35 -5.80 -12.59
N LYS A 146 14.56 -6.53 -13.40
CA LYS A 146 13.76 -7.65 -12.89
C LYS A 146 14.65 -8.76 -12.32
N SER A 147 15.71 -9.13 -13.02
CA SER A 147 16.66 -10.16 -12.57
C SER A 147 17.30 -9.81 -11.23
N ILE A 148 17.78 -8.57 -11.07
CA ILE A 148 18.39 -8.09 -9.82
C ILE A 148 17.41 -8.25 -8.65
N LYS A 149 16.15 -7.86 -8.85
CA LYS A 149 15.11 -8.00 -7.82
C LYS A 149 14.83 -9.46 -7.47
N ASP A 150 14.69 -10.32 -8.49
CA ASP A 150 14.37 -11.74 -8.29
C ASP A 150 15.52 -12.47 -7.58
N GLU A 151 16.77 -12.20 -7.97
CA GLU A 151 17.98 -12.71 -7.33
C GLU A 151 18.05 -12.29 -5.86
N PHE A 152 17.87 -10.99 -5.59
CA PHE A 152 17.85 -10.48 -4.22
C PHE A 152 16.80 -11.16 -3.34
N ILE A 153 15.59 -11.37 -3.86
CA ILE A 153 14.52 -12.09 -3.15
C ILE A 153 14.89 -13.56 -2.93
N SER A 154 15.48 -14.20 -3.92
CA SER A 154 15.92 -15.60 -3.82
C SER A 154 16.98 -15.78 -2.72
N GLU A 155 17.95 -14.89 -2.63
CA GLU A 155 19.02 -14.95 -1.63
C GLU A 155 18.54 -14.61 -0.22
N ASN A 156 17.61 -13.67 -0.09
CA ASN A 156 17.17 -13.14 1.20
C ASN A 156 15.82 -13.71 1.68
N SER A 157 15.20 -14.58 0.90
CA SER A 157 13.81 -15.11 1.05
C SER A 157 12.69 -14.06 1.02
N LYS A 158 12.98 -12.79 1.35
CA LYS A 158 12.06 -11.65 1.36
C LYS A 158 12.79 -10.38 0.92
N MET A 159 12.04 -9.44 0.34
CA MET A 159 12.57 -8.14 -0.07
C MET A 159 12.89 -7.23 1.14
N TYR A 160 12.04 -7.24 2.17
CA TYR A 160 12.20 -6.40 3.35
C TYR A 160 12.44 -7.25 4.59
N LEU A 161 13.26 -6.74 5.51
CA LEU A 161 13.52 -7.39 6.78
C LEU A 161 12.31 -7.26 7.71
N ILE A 162 11.44 -8.28 7.68
CA ILE A 162 10.27 -8.39 8.55
C ILE A 162 10.28 -9.78 9.17
N LYS A 163 10.56 -9.83 10.46
CA LYS A 163 10.69 -11.07 11.22
C LYS A 163 10.43 -10.80 12.69
N MET A 164 9.51 -11.54 13.31
CA MET A 164 9.36 -11.54 14.76
C MET A 164 10.06 -12.77 15.33
N PHE A 165 11.02 -12.54 16.22
CA PHE A 165 11.70 -13.59 16.95
C PHE A 165 10.84 -13.97 18.13
N ASN A 166 9.99 -14.97 17.89
CA ASN A 166 9.45 -15.74 18.99
C ASN A 166 10.64 -16.50 19.59
N HIS A 167 11.25 -15.98 20.67
CA HIS A 167 12.18 -16.78 21.47
C HIS A 167 11.44 -18.10 21.75
N MET A 168 12.04 -19.21 21.34
CA MET A 168 11.33 -20.43 20.91
C MET A 168 10.58 -21.21 22.02
N SER A 169 10.31 -20.59 23.16
CA SER A 169 9.48 -21.07 24.27
C SER A 169 8.41 -20.06 24.75
N GLU A 170 8.35 -18.86 24.17
CA GLU A 170 7.56 -17.71 24.66
C GLU A 170 6.60 -17.11 23.62
N LYS A 171 6.29 -17.88 22.58
CA LYS A 171 5.27 -17.49 21.61
C LYS A 171 3.98 -17.12 22.34
N ASP A 172 3.41 -15.97 21.99
CA ASP A 172 2.14 -15.45 22.51
C ASP A 172 2.16 -15.01 23.99
N LYS A 173 3.34 -14.85 24.58
CA LYS A 173 3.49 -14.24 25.91
C LYS A 173 3.60 -12.71 25.83
N PRO A 174 2.93 -11.98 26.74
CA PRO A 174 3.20 -10.56 26.94
C PRO A 174 4.60 -10.37 27.52
N LEU A 175 5.36 -9.46 26.94
CA LEU A 175 6.71 -9.09 27.36
C LEU A 175 6.69 -7.64 27.85
N GLU A 176 7.21 -7.41 29.05
CA GLU A 176 7.33 -6.07 29.62
C GLU A 176 8.68 -5.44 29.28
N ASN A 177 8.80 -4.13 29.51
CA ASN A 177 10.02 -3.36 29.29
C ASN A 177 10.58 -3.52 27.87
N CYS A 178 9.68 -3.43 26.89
CA CYS A 178 10.00 -3.51 25.48
C CYS A 178 10.10 -2.11 24.87
N HIS A 179 10.95 -1.98 23.86
CA HIS A 179 11.23 -0.73 23.18
C HIS A 179 11.30 -0.96 21.68
N HIS A 180 11.01 0.09 20.92
CA HIS A 180 11.15 0.10 19.48
C HIS A 180 12.14 1.17 19.05
N ILE A 181 13.01 0.82 18.11
CA ILE A 181 13.86 1.76 17.39
C ILE A 181 13.33 1.90 15.97
N ASP A 182 13.24 3.14 15.49
CA ASP A 182 12.83 3.52 14.14
C ASP A 182 13.96 4.27 13.42
N PHE A 183 14.29 3.84 12.19
CA PHE A 183 15.27 4.49 11.33
C PHE A 183 14.62 5.61 10.52
N ASN A 184 15.11 6.85 10.69
CA ASN A 184 14.54 7.99 9.99
C ASN A 184 14.80 7.92 8.47
N SER A 185 13.72 7.72 7.69
CA SER A 185 13.77 7.54 6.23
C SER A 185 14.81 6.51 5.82
N SER A 186 14.63 5.31 6.37
CA SER A 186 15.39 4.08 6.18
C SER A 186 15.99 3.95 4.77
N PHE A 187 15.18 3.81 3.73
CA PHE A 187 15.69 3.55 2.39
C PHE A 187 16.36 4.74 1.72
N THR A 188 15.92 5.97 2.01
CA THR A 188 16.48 7.19 1.42
C THR A 188 17.98 7.32 1.67
N THR A 189 18.43 6.90 2.86
CA THR A 189 19.87 6.90 3.19
C THR A 189 20.66 5.97 2.28
N GLY A 190 20.11 4.79 1.97
CA GLY A 190 20.72 3.84 1.05
C GLY A 190 20.74 4.37 -0.39
N LEU A 191 19.66 5.04 -0.83
CA LEU A 191 19.62 5.72 -2.13
C LEU A 191 20.71 6.77 -2.26
N ILE A 192 20.94 7.60 -1.25
CA ILE A 192 22.00 8.62 -1.28
C ILE A 192 23.40 7.99 -1.38
N LYS A 193 23.63 6.83 -0.77
CA LYS A 193 24.91 6.14 -0.90
C LYS A 193 25.12 5.59 -2.30
N TYR A 194 24.05 5.13 -2.95
CA TYR A 194 24.10 4.55 -4.29
C TYR A 194 24.14 5.62 -5.40
N HIS A 195 23.37 6.70 -5.24
CA HIS A 195 23.33 7.90 -6.09
C HIS A 195 23.62 9.16 -5.26
N PRO A 196 24.89 9.47 -4.97
CA PRO A 196 25.29 10.65 -4.19
C PRO A 196 24.80 11.98 -4.78
N GLU A 197 24.62 12.04 -6.09
CA GLU A 197 24.03 13.17 -6.81
C GLU A 197 22.60 13.48 -6.34
N TRP A 198 21.81 12.49 -5.92
CA TRP A 198 20.43 12.71 -5.43
C TRP A 198 20.39 13.28 -4.01
N LYS A 199 21.54 13.41 -3.34
CA LYS A 199 21.64 13.79 -1.92
C LYS A 199 20.90 15.07 -1.61
N LYS A 200 21.08 16.11 -2.43
CA LYS A 200 20.46 17.42 -2.18
C LYS A 200 18.93 17.29 -2.18
N VAL A 201 18.35 16.80 -3.27
CA VAL A 201 16.89 16.61 -3.41
C VAL A 201 16.31 15.72 -2.30
N LEU A 202 16.97 14.61 -1.98
CA LEU A 202 16.49 13.68 -0.95
C LEU A 202 16.58 14.27 0.46
N THR A 203 17.62 15.07 0.74
CA THR A 203 17.77 15.77 2.02
C THR A 203 16.75 16.90 2.15
N ASP A 204 16.54 17.69 1.09
CA ASP A 204 15.54 18.77 1.05
C ASP A 204 14.13 18.21 1.30
N LEU A 205 13.78 17.09 0.67
CA LEU A 205 12.52 16.38 0.92
C LEU A 205 12.43 15.90 2.38
N TYR A 206 13.50 15.32 2.91
CA TYR A 206 13.53 14.83 4.29
C TYR A 206 13.33 15.98 5.28
N ASP A 207 14.10 17.06 5.17
CA ASP A 207 14.05 18.18 6.11
C ASP A 207 12.68 18.88 6.06
N GLY A 208 12.12 19.09 4.87
CA GLY A 208 10.79 19.71 4.69
C GLY A 208 9.59 18.83 5.05
N ARG A 209 9.79 17.55 5.42
CA ARG A 209 8.69 16.59 5.64
C ARG A 209 7.78 16.92 6.83
N LYS A 210 8.28 17.71 7.78
CA LYS A 210 7.49 18.14 8.95
C LYS A 210 6.50 19.25 8.58
N ASP A 211 6.87 20.08 7.62
CA ASP A 211 6.07 21.21 7.15
C ASP A 211 5.16 20.80 5.99
N ASN A 212 5.61 19.84 5.17
CA ASN A 212 4.85 19.29 4.07
C ASN A 212 4.83 17.75 4.11
N LYS A 213 3.69 17.19 4.53
CA LYS A 213 3.47 15.74 4.63
C LYS A 213 3.65 15.02 3.28
N THR A 214 3.40 15.70 2.16
CA THR A 214 3.64 15.17 0.82
C THR A 214 5.10 14.76 0.62
N ASN A 215 6.07 15.47 1.22
CA ASN A 215 7.48 15.09 1.09
C ASN A 215 7.76 13.72 1.73
N LYS A 216 7.11 13.41 2.86
CA LYS A 216 7.21 12.07 3.48
C LYS A 216 6.63 11.00 2.55
N ASP A 217 5.50 11.28 1.92
CA ASP A 217 4.87 10.37 0.97
C ASP A 217 5.76 10.14 -0.27
N ILE A 218 6.41 11.19 -0.80
CA ILE A 218 7.39 11.06 -1.89
C ILE A 218 8.49 10.08 -1.50
N LEU A 219 9.15 10.30 -0.36
CA LEU A 219 10.25 9.45 0.11
C LEU A 219 9.83 7.98 0.28
N ASN A 220 8.61 7.73 0.74
CA ASN A 220 8.07 6.38 0.91
C ASN A 220 7.72 5.71 -0.41
N PHE A 221 7.10 6.43 -1.35
CA PHE A 221 6.61 5.85 -2.59
C PHE A 221 7.69 5.61 -3.64
N ILE A 222 8.74 6.44 -3.70
CA ILE A 222 9.75 6.35 -4.77
C ILE A 222 10.45 4.99 -4.80
N ILE A 223 10.72 4.38 -3.65
CA ILE A 223 11.33 3.03 -3.58
C ILE A 223 10.42 2.01 -4.27
N GLY A 224 9.13 2.00 -3.92
CA GLY A 224 8.14 1.12 -4.52
C GLY A 224 7.99 1.32 -6.02
N CYS A 225 8.07 2.58 -6.49
CA CYS A 225 8.07 2.91 -7.92
C CYS A 225 9.29 2.34 -8.65
N MET A 226 10.49 2.53 -8.10
CA MET A 226 11.76 2.14 -8.74
C MET A 226 11.84 0.64 -9.06
N HIS A 227 11.29 -0.24 -8.21
CA HIS A 227 11.30 -1.70 -8.40
C HIS A 227 9.93 -2.30 -8.82
N SER A 228 9.07 -1.48 -9.43
CA SER A 228 7.72 -1.86 -9.85
C SER A 228 7.69 -2.46 -11.27
N SER A 229 6.78 -3.42 -11.48
CA SER A 229 6.45 -3.99 -12.80
C SER A 229 5.57 -3.10 -13.66
N LYS A 230 5.00 -2.01 -13.11
CA LYS A 230 4.04 -1.19 -13.85
C LYS A 230 4.72 -0.58 -15.10
N PRO A 231 4.01 -0.45 -16.24
CA PRO A 231 4.62 -0.05 -17.52
C PRO A 231 5.47 1.23 -17.47
N GLN A 232 5.05 2.22 -16.68
CA GLN A 232 5.77 3.49 -16.53
C GLN A 232 7.10 3.36 -15.76
N PHE A 233 7.29 2.30 -14.97
CA PHE A 233 8.53 2.04 -14.24
C PHE A 233 9.31 0.89 -14.88
N ASN A 234 8.64 -0.25 -15.04
CA ASN A 234 9.14 -1.46 -15.69
C ASN A 234 10.56 -1.83 -15.22
N TYR A 235 10.77 -1.84 -13.90
CA TYR A 235 12.04 -2.18 -13.26
C TYR A 235 13.27 -1.35 -13.70
N ARG A 236 13.06 -0.18 -14.34
CA ARG A 236 14.15 0.64 -14.90
C ARG A 236 15.09 1.25 -13.87
N TRP A 237 14.72 1.26 -12.59
CA TRP A 237 15.54 1.77 -11.49
C TRP A 237 15.62 0.75 -10.35
N ALA A 238 15.41 -0.53 -10.66
CA ALA A 238 15.30 -1.57 -9.65
C ALA A 238 16.63 -1.77 -8.92
N ASP A 239 17.77 -1.60 -9.59
CA ASP A 239 19.11 -1.60 -8.99
C ASP A 239 19.24 -0.57 -7.85
N ALA A 240 18.84 0.68 -8.07
CA ALA A 240 18.87 1.72 -7.05
C ALA A 240 17.98 1.38 -5.85
N ALA A 241 16.75 0.90 -6.11
CA ALA A 241 15.84 0.48 -5.05
C ALA A 241 16.38 -0.71 -4.24
N ILE A 242 16.93 -1.72 -4.92
CA ILE A 242 17.47 -2.92 -4.27
C ILE A 242 18.73 -2.58 -3.47
N ALA A 243 19.62 -1.72 -3.99
CA ALA A 243 20.77 -1.22 -3.25
C ALA A 243 20.35 -0.47 -1.98
N ALA A 244 19.31 0.37 -2.06
CA ALA A 244 18.79 1.09 -0.91
C ALA A 244 18.18 0.16 0.16
N ILE A 245 17.45 -0.87 -0.27
CA ILE A 245 16.87 -1.88 0.60
C ILE A 245 17.98 -2.72 1.27
N ALA A 246 18.99 -3.13 0.51
CA ALA A 246 20.13 -3.89 1.02
C ALA A 246 20.92 -3.10 2.08
N ASP A 247 21.19 -1.80 1.84
CA ASP A 247 21.85 -0.93 2.82
C ASP A 247 21.03 -0.80 4.10
N ASN A 248 19.71 -0.65 3.99
CA ASN A 248 18.83 -0.59 5.15
C ASN A 248 18.86 -1.90 5.95
N ASN A 249 18.69 -3.05 5.28
CA ASN A 249 18.75 -4.35 5.95
C ASN A 249 20.09 -4.53 6.68
N LYS A 250 21.20 -4.12 6.06
CA LYS A 250 22.52 -4.15 6.70
C LYS A 250 22.59 -3.26 7.95
N ARG A 251 22.04 -2.04 7.92
CA ARG A 251 22.03 -1.14 9.08
C ARG A 251 21.17 -1.67 10.21
N VAL A 252 19.99 -2.20 9.91
CA VAL A 252 19.11 -2.83 10.91
C VAL A 252 19.82 -4.02 11.58
N LEU A 253 20.44 -4.90 10.79
CA LEU A 253 21.18 -6.05 11.33
C LEU A 253 22.42 -5.64 12.14
N SER A 254 23.13 -4.60 11.72
CA SER A 254 24.27 -4.06 12.48
C SER A 254 23.83 -3.52 13.84
N LEU A 255 22.77 -2.72 13.88
CA LEU A 255 22.27 -2.16 15.13
C LEU A 255 21.68 -3.25 16.04
N ALA A 256 21.03 -4.27 15.46
CA ALA A 256 20.58 -5.44 16.21
C ALA A 256 21.74 -6.19 16.88
N ALA A 257 22.87 -6.35 16.18
CA ALA A 257 24.06 -6.95 16.77
C ALA A 257 24.67 -6.07 17.88
N GLU A 258 24.67 -4.74 17.72
CA GLU A 258 25.11 -3.80 18.77
C GLU A 258 24.21 -3.87 20.02
N LEU A 259 22.90 -3.95 19.83
CA LEU A 259 21.92 -4.13 20.90
C LEU A 259 22.12 -5.44 21.66
N ASP A 260 22.28 -6.55 20.94
CA ASP A 260 22.54 -7.88 21.52
C ASP A 260 23.85 -7.90 22.32
N GLN A 261 24.92 -7.33 21.78
CA GLN A 261 26.20 -7.17 22.49
C GLN A 261 26.07 -6.29 23.74
N ALA A 262 25.16 -5.32 23.74
CA ALA A 262 24.83 -4.50 24.89
C ALA A 262 23.87 -5.18 25.88
N GLY A 263 23.55 -6.46 25.69
CA GLY A 263 22.70 -7.26 26.58
C GLY A 263 21.20 -7.06 26.39
N ARG A 264 20.76 -6.51 25.24
CA ARG A 264 19.33 -6.41 24.90
C ARG A 264 18.88 -7.66 24.16
N THR A 265 17.65 -8.05 24.37
CA THR A 265 17.05 -9.20 23.68
C THR A 265 16.27 -8.73 22.47
N ILE A 266 16.67 -9.15 21.27
CA ILE A 266 16.00 -8.74 20.02
C ILE A 266 14.71 -9.53 19.82
N LEU A 267 13.58 -8.82 19.80
CA LEU A 267 12.24 -9.40 19.65
C LEU A 267 11.79 -9.45 18.19
N GLY A 268 12.30 -8.57 17.33
CA GLY A 268 11.96 -8.62 15.91
C GLY A 268 12.36 -7.38 15.12
N TYR A 269 12.05 -7.43 13.83
CA TYR A 269 12.30 -6.41 12.83
C TYR A 269 11.02 -6.10 12.05
N ASN A 270 10.81 -4.82 11.75
CA ASN A 270 9.68 -4.33 10.96
C ASN A 270 10.14 -3.33 9.90
N THR A 271 10.78 -3.82 8.83
CA THR A 271 11.29 -3.06 7.68
C THR A 271 12.36 -2.02 8.04
N ASP A 272 12.00 -1.00 8.80
CA ASP A 272 12.80 0.14 9.22
C ASP A 272 12.96 0.26 10.73
N GLY A 273 12.60 -0.78 11.49
CA GLY A 273 12.74 -0.77 12.94
C GLY A 273 13.12 -2.10 13.58
N ILE A 274 13.41 -2.01 14.87
CA ILE A 274 13.82 -3.12 15.74
C ILE A 274 13.02 -3.05 17.03
N TRP A 275 12.30 -4.13 17.35
CA TRP A 275 11.75 -4.36 18.68
C TRP A 275 12.79 -5.09 19.53
N TYR A 276 13.01 -4.63 20.75
CA TYR A 276 13.92 -5.24 21.72
C TYR A 276 13.42 -5.12 23.16
N GLN A 277 13.93 -5.97 24.04
CA GLN A 277 13.68 -5.95 25.49
C GLN A 277 14.98 -5.66 26.25
N GLY A 278 14.85 -4.95 27.39
CA GLY A 278 15.96 -4.59 28.27
C GLY A 278 16.01 -3.08 28.50
N GLU A 279 17.09 -2.58 29.07
CA GLU A 279 17.26 -1.12 29.28
C GLU A 279 17.26 -0.35 27.95
N ILE A 280 16.73 0.88 27.95
CA ILE A 280 16.76 1.76 26.77
C ILE A 280 18.19 1.89 26.27
N TYR A 281 18.38 1.65 24.98
CA TYR A 281 19.68 1.71 24.34
C TYR A 281 19.96 3.11 23.78
N HIS A 282 21.19 3.58 23.98
CA HIS A 282 21.67 4.86 23.49
C HIS A 282 23.00 4.67 22.77
N SER A 283 23.18 5.34 21.62
CA SER A 283 24.46 5.36 20.91
C SER A 283 24.68 6.69 20.20
N LYS A 284 25.90 6.92 19.71
CA LYS A 284 26.24 8.14 18.94
C LYS A 284 25.46 8.28 17.64
N GLN A 285 24.86 7.20 17.14
CA GLN A 285 24.06 7.20 15.91
C GLN A 285 22.59 7.55 16.17
N GLU A 286 22.18 7.66 17.45
CA GLU A 286 20.85 8.13 17.83
C GLU A 286 20.66 9.60 17.41
N GLY A 287 19.50 9.91 16.85
CA GLY A 287 19.12 11.27 16.48
C GLY A 287 17.98 11.35 15.47
N THR A 288 17.76 12.56 14.97
CA THR A 288 16.65 12.88 14.07
C THR A 288 17.08 13.23 12.66
N LYS A 289 18.37 13.09 12.32
CA LYS A 289 18.86 13.33 10.96
C LYS A 289 18.61 12.12 10.07
N LEU A 290 18.66 12.34 8.76
CA LEU A 290 18.49 11.30 7.76
C LEU A 290 19.48 10.14 8.02
N GLY A 291 18.96 8.93 8.15
CA GLY A 291 19.75 7.72 8.38
C GLY A 291 20.15 7.44 9.82
N GLN A 292 19.94 8.40 10.73
CA GLN A 292 19.98 8.16 12.17
C GLN A 292 18.71 7.43 12.63
N TRP A 293 18.76 6.85 13.82
CA TRP A 293 17.64 6.16 14.43
C TRP A 293 17.22 6.84 15.74
N LYS A 294 16.01 6.56 16.21
CA LYS A 294 15.52 7.01 17.52
C LYS A 294 14.71 5.90 18.17
N THR A 295 14.66 5.89 19.50
CA THR A 295 13.66 5.08 20.22
C THR A 295 12.33 5.83 20.22
N ASP A 296 11.38 5.38 19.42
CA ASP A 296 10.06 5.99 19.24
C ASP A 296 8.99 5.37 20.13
N HIS A 297 9.14 4.10 20.54
CA HIS A 297 8.30 3.48 21.57
C HIS A 297 9.11 3.01 22.78
N LYS A 298 8.62 3.27 23.99
CA LYS A 298 9.35 3.03 25.25
C LYS A 298 8.49 2.35 26.31
N ASN A 299 9.11 1.45 27.09
CA ASN A 299 8.51 0.78 28.24
C ASN A 299 7.17 0.09 27.90
N CYS A 300 7.10 -0.52 26.73
CA CYS A 300 5.89 -1.13 26.23
C CYS A 300 5.66 -2.51 26.86
N LEU A 301 4.38 -2.86 27.02
CA LEU A 301 3.96 -4.26 27.07
C LEU A 301 3.78 -4.73 25.63
N PHE A 302 4.59 -5.65 25.14
CA PHE A 302 4.61 -6.10 23.75
C PHE A 302 4.19 -7.56 23.62
N ARG A 303 3.53 -7.92 22.52
CA ARG A 303 3.28 -9.32 22.15
C ARG A 303 3.19 -9.50 20.64
N SER A 304 3.88 -10.51 20.11
CA SER A 304 3.84 -10.88 18.69
C SER A 304 3.07 -12.17 18.44
N LYS A 305 2.12 -12.13 17.48
CA LYS A 305 1.41 -13.30 16.94
C LYS A 305 2.14 -13.90 15.73
N SER A 306 2.70 -13.05 14.87
CA SER A 306 3.47 -13.45 13.68
C SER A 306 4.33 -12.29 13.15
N ASP A 307 5.15 -12.54 12.12
CA ASP A 307 5.97 -11.53 11.43
C ASP A 307 5.19 -10.26 11.01
N GLY A 308 3.88 -10.37 10.75
CA GLY A 308 3.03 -9.27 10.29
C GLY A 308 1.91 -8.90 11.26
N ALA A 309 1.94 -9.44 12.48
CA ALA A 309 0.88 -9.32 13.47
C ALA A 309 1.48 -9.21 14.88
N TYR A 310 1.44 -8.02 15.47
CA TYR A 310 1.84 -7.78 16.85
C TYR A 310 1.00 -6.66 17.47
N GLU A 311 1.02 -6.58 18.79
CA GLU A 311 0.31 -5.58 19.57
C GLU A 311 1.20 -5.09 20.71
N PHE A 312 0.94 -3.88 21.16
CA PHE A 312 1.62 -3.33 22.32
C PHE A 312 0.74 -2.34 23.09
N ILE A 313 1.11 -2.12 24.35
CA ILE A 313 0.56 -1.05 25.19
C ILE A 313 1.69 -0.10 25.54
N GLU A 314 1.49 1.17 25.24
CA GLU A 314 2.38 2.28 25.61
C GLU A 314 1.54 3.34 26.32
N ASP A 315 1.97 3.77 27.51
CA ASP A 315 1.26 4.77 28.32
C ASP A 315 -0.25 4.46 28.52
N GLY A 316 -0.58 3.18 28.69
CA GLY A 316 -1.96 2.70 28.86
C GLY A 316 -2.80 2.66 27.58
N LYS A 317 -2.23 3.05 26.43
CA LYS A 317 -2.89 3.02 25.13
C LYS A 317 -2.52 1.76 24.36
N TYR A 318 -3.53 1.02 23.93
CA TYR A 318 -3.39 -0.15 23.08
C TYR A 318 -3.14 0.22 21.62
N GLU A 319 -2.16 -0.42 21.00
CA GLU A 319 -1.89 -0.33 19.57
C GLU A 319 -1.73 -1.73 18.96
N VAL A 320 -2.24 -1.89 17.74
CA VAL A 320 -2.17 -3.14 16.98
C VAL A 320 -1.58 -2.91 15.59
N VAL A 321 -0.59 -3.72 15.26
CA VAL A 321 -0.01 -3.79 13.92
C VAL A 321 -0.41 -5.13 13.31
N LEU A 322 -1.41 -5.08 12.42
CA LEU A 322 -1.94 -6.25 11.73
C LEU A 322 -2.18 -5.98 10.26
N ARG A 323 -1.57 -6.81 9.41
CA ARG A 323 -1.76 -6.78 7.95
C ARG A 323 -3.06 -7.48 7.54
N GLY A 324 -3.79 -6.87 6.61
CA GLY A 324 -5.03 -7.43 6.07
C GLY A 324 -6.27 -7.11 6.91
N LEU A 325 -7.45 -7.41 6.36
CA LEU A 325 -8.73 -7.31 7.04
C LEU A 325 -9.01 -8.60 7.79
N THR A 326 -9.69 -8.51 8.94
CA THR A 326 -10.04 -9.67 9.76
C THR A 326 -11.54 -9.81 10.00
N ASN A 327 -11.95 -10.97 10.47
CA ASN A 327 -13.32 -11.21 10.96
C ASN A 327 -13.73 -10.23 12.08
N LEU A 328 -12.79 -9.85 12.95
CA LEU A 328 -13.07 -8.97 14.07
C LEU A 328 -13.33 -7.53 13.62
N ASP A 329 -12.70 -7.09 12.53
CA ASP A 329 -12.95 -5.79 11.90
C ASP A 329 -14.43 -5.60 11.47
N LYS A 330 -15.22 -6.69 11.37
CA LYS A 330 -16.68 -6.64 11.11
C LYS A 330 -17.52 -6.32 12.33
N ILE A 331 -17.03 -6.69 13.50
CA ILE A 331 -17.78 -6.65 14.76
C ILE A 331 -17.36 -5.42 15.56
N LYS A 332 -16.09 -5.03 15.43
CA LYS A 332 -15.45 -4.04 16.29
C LYS A 332 -14.30 -3.31 15.57
N PRO A 333 -14.32 -1.97 15.46
CA PRO A 333 -13.25 -1.21 14.83
C PRO A 333 -11.96 -1.28 15.66
N ARG A 334 -10.79 -1.10 14.99
CA ARG A 334 -9.47 -1.37 15.60
C ARG A 334 -9.09 -0.45 16.76
N ASP A 335 -9.62 0.76 16.79
CA ASP A 335 -9.45 1.71 17.88
C ASP A 335 -10.17 1.27 19.17
N GLU A 336 -11.16 0.38 19.06
CA GLU A 336 -11.81 -0.23 20.22
C GLU A 336 -11.13 -1.53 20.66
N TRP A 337 -10.24 -2.12 19.84
CA TRP A 337 -9.60 -3.40 20.16
C TRP A 337 -8.86 -3.36 21.50
N GLN A 338 -8.85 -4.50 22.18
CA GLN A 338 -8.16 -4.68 23.44
C GLN A 338 -7.02 -5.67 23.31
N PHE A 339 -6.09 -5.63 24.27
CA PHE A 339 -4.97 -6.54 24.29
C PHE A 339 -5.41 -8.01 24.22
N GLY A 340 -4.96 -8.72 23.18
CA GLY A 340 -5.34 -10.10 22.88
C GLY A 340 -6.44 -10.28 21.84
N ASP A 341 -7.13 -9.21 21.43
CA ASP A 341 -8.11 -9.29 20.34
C ASP A 341 -7.44 -9.71 19.03
N ILE A 342 -6.16 -9.39 18.82
CA ILE A 342 -5.37 -9.84 17.66
C ILE A 342 -5.36 -11.36 17.48
N TYR A 343 -5.52 -12.14 18.56
CA TYR A 343 -5.52 -13.61 18.51
C TYR A 343 -6.87 -14.19 18.10
N LYS A 344 -7.96 -13.47 18.35
CA LYS A 344 -9.32 -13.81 17.88
C LYS A 344 -9.52 -13.41 16.41
N ALA A 345 -8.65 -12.53 15.92
CA ALA A 345 -8.70 -11.99 14.58
C ALA A 345 -8.12 -12.99 13.55
N GLU A 346 -8.98 -13.50 12.67
CA GLU A 346 -8.62 -14.34 11.53
C GLU A 346 -8.64 -13.48 10.26
N ILE A 347 -7.59 -13.57 9.45
CA ILE A 347 -7.49 -12.85 8.17
C ILE A 347 -8.58 -13.37 7.24
N ILE A 348 -9.35 -12.45 6.66
CA ILE A 348 -10.32 -12.78 5.63
C ILE A 348 -9.73 -12.41 4.28
N ASN A 349 -9.60 -13.43 3.44
CA ASN A 349 -9.23 -13.25 2.05
C ASN A 349 -10.49 -13.27 1.17
N TYR A 350 -10.54 -12.33 0.23
CA TYR A 350 -11.53 -12.32 -0.83
C TYR A 350 -10.80 -12.41 -2.16
N LYS A 351 -11.32 -13.24 -3.07
CA LYS A 351 -10.87 -13.28 -4.47
C LYS A 351 -11.98 -12.77 -5.36
N PHE A 352 -11.60 -12.08 -6.43
CA PHE A 352 -12.54 -11.71 -7.47
C PHE A 352 -12.55 -12.77 -8.55
N ASP A 353 -13.71 -13.40 -8.74
CA ASP A 353 -13.99 -14.35 -9.80
C ASP A 353 -14.80 -13.63 -10.89
N ILE A 354 -14.34 -13.70 -12.13
CA ILE A 354 -14.98 -13.00 -13.25
C ILE A 354 -16.43 -13.45 -13.49
N THR A 355 -16.81 -14.65 -13.05
CA THR A 355 -18.17 -15.16 -13.20
C THR A 355 -19.04 -14.88 -11.97
N LYS A 356 -18.44 -14.82 -10.77
CA LYS A 356 -19.20 -14.74 -9.50
C LYS A 356 -19.10 -13.37 -8.81
N GLY A 357 -18.18 -12.52 -9.22
CA GLY A 357 -17.76 -11.34 -8.48
C GLY A 357 -16.82 -11.71 -7.32
N PHE A 358 -16.83 -10.93 -6.24
CA PHE A 358 -16.07 -11.25 -5.04
C PHE A 358 -16.65 -12.46 -4.31
N VAL A 359 -15.79 -13.45 -4.04
CA VAL A 359 -16.10 -14.61 -3.20
C VAL A 359 -15.08 -14.72 -2.07
N LYS A 360 -15.48 -15.29 -0.94
CA LYS A 360 -14.54 -15.62 0.14
C LYS A 360 -13.56 -16.65 -0.40
N ASP A 361 -12.27 -16.43 -0.16
CA ASP A 361 -11.27 -17.42 -0.53
C ASP A 361 -11.16 -18.45 0.60
N GLU A 362 -11.66 -19.66 0.35
CA GLU A 362 -11.67 -20.78 1.31
C GLU A 362 -10.36 -21.56 1.32
N VAL A 363 -9.45 -21.26 0.40
CA VAL A 363 -8.16 -21.92 0.28
C VAL A 363 -7.14 -21.15 1.13
N TYR A 364 -7.19 -21.28 2.46
CA TYR A 364 -6.04 -21.12 3.36
C TYR A 364 -6.37 -21.66 4.76
#